data_AF-A0ABD5BHD7-F1
#
_entry.id   AF-A0ABD5BHD7-F1
#
_cell.length_a   1.000
_cell.length_b   1.000
_cell.length_c   1.000
_cell.angle_alpha   90.00
_cell.angle_beta   90.00
_cell.angle_gamma   90.00
#
_symmetry.space_group_name_H-M   'P 1'
#
loop_
_entity.id
_entity.type
_entity.pdbx_description
1 polymer ?
#
loop_
_entity_poly.entity_id
_entity_poly.type
_entity_poly.pdbx_seq_one_letter_code
_entity_poly.pdbx_strand_id
1 'polypeptide(L)'
;MRVHASIEPLVWESDFFQLESAKLHFDSSAAPVAEADLDAYALVQAKIPAYRLGWADALSTLGFRLVEGEVDLVVNVAPESAMADAASAVAVRQAVPEDIPSLRAAAGEVFAASRFRAPWYDRADSGRFYAAWIEKAVQGTFDHQCLLVLDSQGQPEGFVSLRDIGGQEMRIGLLAAFPGA
;
A
#
# COMPACT_ATOMS: atom_id res chain seq x y z
N MET A 1 -6.04 29.98 -0.64
CA MET A 1 -5.82 29.34 0.69
C MET A 1 -4.36 28.93 0.76
N ARG A 2 -3.70 29.03 1.92
CA ARG A 2 -2.31 28.56 2.07
C ARG A 2 -2.31 27.17 2.70
N VAL A 3 -1.43 26.29 2.22
CA VAL A 3 -1.19 24.97 2.84
C VAL A 3 -0.18 25.15 3.95
N HIS A 4 -0.51 24.70 5.15
CA HIS A 4 0.40 24.68 6.29
C HIS A 4 0.78 23.22 6.57
N ALA A 5 2.06 22.90 6.40
CA ALA A 5 2.58 21.55 6.57
C ALA A 5 4.09 21.61 6.81
N SER A 6 4.62 20.62 7.53
CA SER A 6 6.04 20.31 7.49
C SER A 6 6.34 19.38 6.31
N ILE A 7 7.59 19.42 5.82
CA ILE A 7 8.08 18.53 4.77
C ILE A 7 8.97 17.48 5.45
N GLU A 8 8.54 16.22 5.42
CA GLU A 8 9.23 15.10 6.05
C GLU A 8 9.91 14.24 4.97
N PRO A 9 11.26 14.12 4.98
CA PRO A 9 11.98 13.23 4.07
C PRO A 9 11.52 11.78 4.21
N LEU A 10 11.27 11.11 3.10
CA LEU A 10 10.89 9.70 3.05
C LEU A 10 12.13 8.82 2.91
N VAL A 11 13.03 8.83 3.91
CA VAL A 11 14.36 8.18 3.84
C VAL A 11 14.30 6.76 3.26
N TRP A 12 13.39 5.92 3.78
CA TRP A 12 13.24 4.55 3.29
C TRP A 12 12.75 4.46 1.83
N GLU A 13 11.77 5.28 1.42
CA GLU A 13 11.30 5.29 0.02
C GLU A 13 12.39 5.85 -0.90
N SER A 14 13.11 6.89 -0.47
CA SER A 14 14.24 7.46 -1.20
C SER A 14 15.34 6.43 -1.45
N ASP A 15 15.73 5.67 -0.42
CA ASP A 15 16.71 4.60 -0.55
C ASP A 15 16.19 3.46 -1.45
N PHE A 16 14.93 3.08 -1.32
CA PHE A 16 14.36 1.97 -2.09
C PHE A 16 14.22 2.28 -3.59
N PHE A 17 13.75 3.49 -3.92
CA PHE A 17 13.49 3.95 -5.28
C PHE A 17 14.66 4.72 -5.91
N GLN A 18 15.69 5.05 -5.12
CA GLN A 18 16.80 5.91 -5.56
C GLN A 18 16.29 7.27 -6.06
N LEU A 19 15.30 7.84 -5.35
CA LEU A 19 14.62 9.08 -5.69
C LEU A 19 14.40 9.91 -4.43
N GLU A 20 15.10 11.04 -4.31
CA GLU A 20 14.97 11.94 -3.16
C GLU A 20 13.53 12.46 -3.04
N SER A 21 12.80 11.91 -2.07
CA SER A 21 11.38 12.16 -1.90
C SER A 21 11.01 12.57 -0.49
N ALA A 22 9.91 13.30 -0.38
CA ALA A 22 9.35 13.74 0.89
C ALA A 22 7.81 13.66 0.86
N LYS A 23 7.19 13.79 2.03
CA LYS A 23 5.75 13.96 2.16
C LYS A 23 5.42 15.23 2.95
N LEU A 24 4.28 15.82 2.62
CA LEU A 24 3.69 16.88 3.44
C LEU A 24 2.98 16.26 4.65
N HIS A 25 3.35 16.72 5.84
CA HIS A 25 2.63 16.46 7.08
C HIS A 25 1.85 17.72 7.48
N PHE A 26 0.55 17.70 7.22
CA PHE A 26 -0.31 18.87 7.41
C PHE A 26 -0.50 19.18 8.89
N ASP A 27 -0.23 20.43 9.26
CA ASP A 27 -0.37 20.95 10.62
C ASP A 27 -0.69 22.43 10.52
N SER A 28 -1.82 22.85 11.11
CA SER A 28 -2.24 24.26 11.11
C SER A 28 -1.27 25.20 11.83
N SER A 29 -0.40 24.68 12.69
CA SER A 29 0.63 25.45 13.39
C SER A 29 1.95 25.57 12.61
N ALA A 30 2.13 24.77 11.55
CA ALA A 30 3.31 24.83 10.70
C ALA A 30 3.36 26.11 9.87
N ALA A 31 4.54 26.43 9.35
CA ALA A 31 4.69 27.50 8.37
C ALA A 31 3.91 27.16 7.07
N PRO A 32 3.46 28.18 6.32
CA PRO A 32 2.96 27.95 4.96
C PRO A 32 4.04 27.30 4.10
N VAL A 33 3.68 26.27 3.34
CA VAL A 33 4.57 25.63 2.37
C VAL A 33 4.88 26.62 1.25
N ALA A 34 6.16 26.88 0.98
CA ALA A 34 6.61 27.65 -0.17
C ALA A 34 7.13 26.72 -1.27
N GLU A 35 7.03 27.15 -2.53
CA GLU A 35 7.54 26.39 -3.69
C GLU A 35 9.04 26.07 -3.54
N ALA A 36 9.83 27.02 -3.04
CA ALA A 36 11.26 26.84 -2.82
C ALA A 36 11.59 25.73 -1.80
N ASP A 37 10.69 25.42 -0.87
CA ASP A 37 10.89 24.32 0.09
C ASP A 37 10.66 22.96 -0.58
N LEU A 38 9.81 22.91 -1.61
CA LEU A 38 9.52 21.70 -2.39
C LEU A 38 10.65 21.37 -3.36
N ASP A 39 11.31 22.39 -3.93
CA ASP A 39 12.41 22.26 -4.89
C ASP A 39 13.64 21.52 -4.32
N ALA A 40 13.71 21.35 -3.00
CA ALA A 40 14.74 20.55 -2.34
C ALA A 40 14.61 19.03 -2.60
N TYR A 41 13.48 18.57 -3.14
CA TYR A 41 13.19 17.16 -3.38
C TYR A 41 12.84 16.89 -4.85
N ALA A 42 13.18 15.72 -5.34
CA ALA A 42 12.79 15.30 -6.69
C ALA A 42 11.29 14.98 -6.79
N LEU A 43 10.68 14.55 -5.67
CA LEU A 43 9.26 14.24 -5.58
C LEU A 43 8.71 14.57 -4.18
N VAL A 44 7.62 15.33 -4.11
CA VAL A 44 6.89 15.56 -2.86
C VAL A 44 5.49 14.97 -2.94
N GLN A 45 5.12 14.19 -1.93
CA GLN A 45 3.82 13.52 -1.82
C GLN A 45 2.89 14.29 -0.88
N ALA A 46 1.59 14.25 -1.16
CA ALA A 46 0.57 14.78 -0.27
C ALA A 46 -0.66 13.87 -0.29
N LYS A 47 -1.03 13.35 0.88
CA LYS A 47 -2.29 12.62 1.08
C LYS A 47 -3.27 13.52 1.83
N ILE A 48 -4.42 13.79 1.22
CA ILE A 48 -5.46 14.66 1.80
C ILE A 48 -6.79 13.92 1.87
N PRO A 49 -7.66 14.24 2.85
CA PRO A 49 -9.04 13.77 2.83
C PRO A 49 -9.78 14.30 1.60
N ALA A 50 -10.52 13.44 0.90
CA ALA A 50 -11.18 13.77 -0.37
C ALA A 50 -12.17 14.95 -0.27
N TYR A 51 -12.73 15.21 0.91
CA TYR A 51 -13.66 16.33 1.16
C TYR A 51 -12.95 17.69 1.35
N ARG A 52 -11.62 17.74 1.45
CA ARG A 52 -10.84 18.98 1.67
C ARG A 52 -10.50 19.65 0.33
N LEU A 53 -11.52 20.07 -0.41
CA LEU A 53 -11.35 20.68 -1.74
C LEU A 53 -10.44 21.92 -1.74
N GLY A 54 -10.53 22.76 -0.69
CA GLY A 54 -9.64 23.92 -0.57
C GLY A 54 -8.16 23.56 -0.40
N TRP A 55 -7.83 22.37 0.12
CA TRP A 55 -6.46 21.85 0.12
C TRP A 55 -6.06 21.34 -1.26
N ALA A 56 -6.95 20.65 -1.96
CA ALA A 56 -6.70 20.21 -3.33
C ALA A 56 -6.38 21.40 -4.26
N ASP A 57 -7.18 22.47 -4.20
CA ASP A 57 -6.97 23.68 -5.00
C ASP A 57 -5.64 24.37 -4.66
N ALA A 58 -5.31 24.45 -3.37
CA ALA A 58 -4.08 25.08 -2.91
C ALA A 58 -2.82 24.25 -3.30
N LEU A 59 -2.88 22.93 -3.18
CA LEU A 59 -1.81 22.03 -3.63
C LEU A 59 -1.65 22.07 -5.15
N SER A 60 -2.75 22.13 -5.91
CA SER A 60 -2.71 22.28 -7.36
C SER A 60 -2.04 23.59 -7.79
N THR A 61 -2.23 24.68 -7.03
CA THR A 61 -1.52 25.95 -7.24
C THR A 61 -0.02 25.81 -7.02
N LEU A 62 0.40 24.93 -6.11
CA LEU A 62 1.81 24.56 -5.86
C LEU A 62 2.34 23.49 -6.84
N GLY A 63 1.60 23.15 -7.89
CA GLY A 63 2.03 22.19 -8.92
C GLY A 63 1.80 20.71 -8.61
N PHE A 64 1.15 20.37 -7.48
CA PHE A 64 0.76 18.98 -7.21
C PHE A 64 -0.28 18.50 -8.23
N ARG A 65 -0.20 17.21 -8.57
CA ARG A 65 -1.09 16.54 -9.52
C ARG A 65 -1.65 15.28 -8.88
N LEU A 66 -2.90 14.95 -9.23
CA LEU A 66 -3.56 13.74 -8.74
C LEU A 66 -2.82 12.48 -9.23
N VAL A 67 -2.48 11.60 -8.29
CA VAL A 67 -1.89 10.28 -8.60
C VAL A 67 -2.99 9.22 -8.66
N GLU A 68 -3.75 9.11 -7.56
CA GLU A 68 -4.88 8.18 -7.39
C GLU A 68 -5.78 8.64 -6.22
N GLY A 69 -6.91 7.97 -6.03
CA GLY A 69 -7.75 8.07 -4.83
C GLY A 69 -7.69 6.77 -4.03
N GLU A 70 -7.84 6.87 -2.71
CA GLU A 70 -7.85 5.73 -1.79
C GLU A 70 -9.17 5.72 -1.01
N VAL A 71 -9.76 4.53 -0.83
CA VAL A 71 -10.91 4.32 0.04
C VAL A 71 -10.48 3.35 1.14
N ASP A 72 -10.64 3.78 2.39
CA ASP A 72 -10.40 2.91 3.54
C ASP A 72 -11.74 2.32 4.03
N LEU A 73 -11.80 1.00 4.19
CA LEU A 73 -12.99 0.23 4.53
C LEU A 73 -12.76 -0.56 5.82
N VAL A 74 -13.81 -0.68 6.64
CA VAL A 74 -13.82 -1.47 7.86
C VAL A 74 -14.96 -2.47 7.81
N VAL A 75 -14.67 -3.73 8.11
CA VAL A 75 -15.64 -4.82 8.19
C VAL A 75 -15.58 -5.43 9.58
N ASN A 76 -16.72 -5.46 10.27
CA ASN A 76 -16.83 -6.12 11.56
C ASN A 76 -16.92 -7.63 11.36
N VAL A 77 -15.95 -8.37 11.88
CA VAL A 77 -15.95 -9.84 11.83
C VAL A 77 -16.81 -10.36 12.97
N ALA A 78 -18.01 -10.85 12.67
CA ALA A 78 -18.88 -11.47 13.67
C ALA A 78 -18.29 -12.84 14.10
N PRO A 79 -18.37 -13.21 15.39
CA PRO A 79 -17.86 -14.51 15.87
C PRO A 79 -18.55 -15.73 15.22
N GLU A 80 -19.79 -15.58 14.75
CA GLU A 80 -20.67 -16.70 14.39
C GLU A 80 -20.72 -17.04 12.89
N SER A 81 -20.16 -16.19 12.01
CA SER A 81 -20.14 -16.44 10.57
C SER A 81 -19.07 -17.45 10.11
N ALA A 82 -18.19 -17.91 11.00
CA ALA A 82 -17.12 -18.85 10.66
C ALA A 82 -17.56 -20.34 10.57
N MET A 83 -18.76 -20.69 11.06
CA MET A 83 -19.22 -22.09 11.14
C MET A 83 -20.34 -22.46 10.16
N ALA A 84 -21.00 -21.51 9.51
CA ALA A 84 -22.22 -21.79 8.75
C ALA A 84 -22.00 -22.28 7.30
N ASP A 85 -20.78 -22.20 6.75
CA ASP A 85 -20.49 -22.57 5.35
C ASP A 85 -19.40 -23.64 5.20
N ALA A 86 -19.32 -24.57 6.16
CA ALA A 86 -18.43 -25.73 6.10
C ALA A 86 -18.65 -26.67 4.87
N ALA A 87 -19.64 -26.36 4.01
CA ALA A 87 -19.87 -27.04 2.74
C ALA A 87 -19.06 -26.46 1.57
N SER A 88 -18.37 -25.31 1.74
CA SER A 88 -17.48 -24.69 0.75
C SER A 88 -16.15 -24.25 1.41
N ALA A 89 -15.58 -25.13 2.25
CA ALA A 89 -14.30 -24.85 2.90
C ALA A 89 -13.17 -24.75 1.86
N VAL A 90 -12.93 -23.52 1.39
CA VAL A 90 -11.77 -23.17 0.58
C VAL A 90 -10.54 -23.56 1.38
N ALA A 91 -9.65 -24.34 0.78
CA ALA A 91 -8.43 -24.77 1.44
C ALA A 91 -7.52 -23.55 1.64
N VAL A 92 -7.19 -23.23 2.89
CA VAL A 92 -6.34 -22.10 3.25
C VAL A 92 -5.13 -22.59 4.04
N ARG A 93 -3.94 -22.07 3.73
CA ARG A 93 -2.73 -22.31 4.53
C ARG A 93 -1.90 -21.05 4.68
N GLN A 94 -1.04 -21.01 5.69
CA GLN A 94 -0.01 -19.98 5.80
C GLN A 94 1.03 -20.16 4.67
N ALA A 95 1.48 -19.05 4.10
CA ALA A 95 2.59 -19.03 3.16
C ALA A 95 3.90 -19.36 3.89
N VAL A 96 4.78 -20.09 3.22
CA VAL A 96 6.10 -20.50 3.70
C VAL A 96 7.20 -19.87 2.83
N PRO A 97 8.47 -19.88 3.26
CA PRO A 97 9.56 -19.26 2.49
C PRO A 97 9.66 -19.75 1.04
N GLU A 98 9.29 -21.00 0.77
CA GLU A 98 9.27 -21.60 -0.56
C GLU A 98 8.23 -20.96 -1.50
N ASP A 99 7.19 -20.31 -0.96
CA ASP A 99 6.19 -19.58 -1.74
C ASP A 99 6.67 -18.17 -2.15
N ILE A 100 7.75 -17.65 -1.56
CA ILE A 100 8.22 -16.28 -1.79
C ILE A 100 8.46 -16.00 -3.29
N PRO A 101 9.14 -16.86 -4.08
CA PRO A 101 9.38 -16.57 -5.49
C PRO A 101 8.10 -16.38 -6.30
N SER A 102 7.10 -17.24 -6.12
CA SER A 102 5.82 -17.15 -6.84
C SER A 102 4.98 -15.96 -6.36
N LEU A 103 4.94 -15.71 -5.05
CA LEU A 103 4.27 -14.54 -4.47
C LEU A 103 4.87 -13.23 -4.94
N ARG A 104 6.20 -13.12 -4.99
CA ARG A 104 6.89 -11.93 -5.49
C ARG A 104 6.55 -11.64 -6.94
N ALA A 105 6.53 -12.68 -7.79
CA ALA A 105 6.13 -12.54 -9.18
C ALA A 105 4.67 -12.07 -9.30
N ALA A 106 3.74 -12.75 -8.60
CA ALA A 106 2.33 -12.41 -8.62
C ALA A 106 2.05 -10.99 -8.11
N ALA A 107 2.58 -10.62 -6.95
CA ALA A 107 2.40 -9.28 -6.38
C ALA A 107 3.03 -8.18 -7.26
N GLY A 108 4.19 -8.46 -7.85
CA GLY A 108 4.85 -7.52 -8.76
C GLY A 108 4.03 -7.23 -10.03
N GLU A 109 3.27 -8.22 -10.51
CA GLU A 109 2.40 -8.07 -11.67
C GLU A 109 1.05 -7.42 -11.31
N VAL A 110 0.34 -7.97 -10.32
CA VAL A 110 -1.03 -7.55 -9.98
C VAL A 110 -1.07 -6.09 -9.51
N PHE A 111 -0.05 -5.65 -8.78
CA PHE A 111 0.02 -4.29 -8.22
C PHE A 111 0.92 -3.34 -9.02
N ALA A 112 1.17 -3.62 -10.31
CA ALA A 112 2.04 -2.79 -11.15
C ALA A 112 1.53 -1.36 -11.40
N ALA A 113 0.23 -1.10 -11.22
CA ALA A 113 -0.42 0.18 -11.53
C ALA A 113 -0.73 1.07 -10.31
N SER A 114 0.01 0.94 -9.22
CA SER A 114 -0.21 1.70 -7.97
C SER A 114 0.21 3.17 -8.04
N ARG A 115 0.13 3.90 -6.92
CA ARG A 115 0.75 5.23 -6.74
C ARG A 115 2.24 5.31 -7.10
N PHE A 116 2.95 4.18 -7.13
CA PHE A 116 4.36 4.06 -7.52
C PHE A 116 4.56 3.77 -9.03
N ARG A 117 3.56 4.06 -9.86
CA ARG A 117 3.64 3.87 -11.32
C ARG A 117 4.32 5.03 -12.05
N ALA A 118 4.69 4.77 -13.31
CA ALA A 118 5.04 5.83 -14.25
C ALA A 118 3.86 6.80 -14.50
N PRO A 119 4.13 8.11 -14.71
CA PRO A 119 5.43 8.74 -14.85
C PRO A 119 6.05 9.24 -13.52
N TRP A 120 5.46 8.92 -12.36
CA TRP A 120 5.92 9.42 -11.06
C TRP A 120 7.19 8.72 -10.59
N TYR A 121 7.29 7.42 -10.87
CA TYR A 121 8.41 6.54 -10.57
C TYR A 121 8.82 5.75 -11.83
N ASP A 122 9.90 4.96 -11.75
CA ASP A 122 10.27 4.06 -12.84
C ASP A 122 9.17 3.01 -13.08
N ARG A 123 9.08 2.50 -14.31
CA ARG A 123 8.08 1.48 -14.69
C ARG A 123 8.19 0.21 -13.86
N ALA A 124 9.38 -0.14 -13.39
CA ALA A 124 9.60 -1.34 -12.58
C ALA A 124 9.32 -1.12 -11.07
N ASP A 125 9.22 0.13 -10.61
CA ASP A 125 9.24 0.46 -9.19
C ASP A 125 8.00 -0.03 -8.44
N SER A 126 6.81 0.12 -9.02
CA SER A 126 5.58 -0.43 -8.44
C SER A 126 5.72 -1.93 -8.19
N GLY A 127 6.11 -2.71 -9.22
CA GLY A 127 6.26 -4.15 -9.09
C GLY A 127 7.33 -4.55 -8.07
N ARG A 128 8.48 -3.86 -8.07
CA ARG A 128 9.55 -4.06 -7.07
C ARG A 128 9.04 -3.85 -5.65
N PHE A 129 8.26 -2.78 -5.43
CA PHE A 129 7.73 -2.42 -4.12
C PHE A 129 6.79 -3.49 -3.57
N TYR A 130 5.81 -3.93 -4.36
CA TYR A 130 4.85 -4.95 -3.90
C TYR A 130 5.46 -6.35 -3.79
N ALA A 131 6.43 -6.69 -4.63
CA ALA A 131 7.23 -7.90 -4.46
C ALA A 131 8.01 -7.88 -3.13
N ALA A 132 8.61 -6.74 -2.76
CA ALA A 132 9.29 -6.60 -1.48
C ALA A 132 8.31 -6.66 -0.29
N TRP A 133 7.13 -6.07 -0.42
CA TRP A 133 6.09 -6.11 0.61
C TRP A 133 5.65 -7.55 0.91
N ILE A 134 5.24 -8.31 -0.12
CA ILE A 134 4.72 -9.66 0.11
C ILE A 134 5.79 -10.61 0.68
N GLU A 135 7.06 -10.46 0.27
CA GLU A 135 8.16 -11.20 0.88
C GLU A 135 8.27 -10.93 2.38
N LYS A 136 8.22 -9.65 2.79
CA LYS A 136 8.26 -9.28 4.21
C LYS A 136 7.06 -9.78 4.99
N ALA A 137 5.89 -9.89 4.35
CA ALA A 137 4.69 -10.48 4.95
C ALA A 137 4.86 -11.97 5.23
N VAL A 138 5.47 -12.72 4.31
CA VAL A 138 5.81 -14.15 4.53
C VAL A 138 6.85 -14.31 5.64
N GLN A 139 7.83 -13.40 5.71
CA GLN A 139 8.87 -13.40 6.74
C GLN A 139 8.39 -12.87 8.12
N GLY A 140 7.18 -12.32 8.21
CA GLY A 140 6.64 -11.76 9.46
C GLY A 140 7.31 -10.46 9.92
N THR A 141 7.99 -9.72 9.03
CA THR A 141 8.78 -8.53 9.39
C THR A 141 8.08 -7.20 9.12
N PHE A 142 6.98 -7.20 8.34
CA PHE A 142 6.22 -6.00 8.00
C PHE A 142 4.72 -6.18 8.21
N ASP A 143 4.15 -7.15 7.49
CA ASP A 143 2.88 -7.75 7.89
C ASP A 143 3.19 -9.00 8.72
N HIS A 144 2.26 -9.38 9.59
CA HIS A 144 2.48 -10.47 10.53
C HIS A 144 2.30 -11.83 9.89
N GLN A 145 1.43 -11.94 8.87
CA GLN A 145 1.10 -13.20 8.23
C GLN A 145 0.77 -13.00 6.74
N CYS A 146 1.04 -14.02 5.95
CA CYS A 146 0.54 -14.18 4.59
C CYS A 146 -0.19 -15.52 4.48
N LEU A 147 -1.43 -15.51 3.98
CA LEU A 147 -2.25 -16.70 3.77
C LEU A 147 -2.45 -16.94 2.28
N LEU A 148 -2.53 -18.21 1.89
CA LEU A 148 -2.83 -18.66 0.53
C LEU A 148 -4.16 -19.39 0.51
N VAL A 149 -4.97 -19.08 -0.50
CA VAL A 149 -6.13 -19.86 -0.92
C VAL A 149 -5.67 -20.86 -1.97
N LEU A 150 -6.08 -22.12 -1.82
CA LEU A 150 -5.67 -23.22 -2.69
C LEU A 150 -6.87 -23.78 -3.49
N ASP A 151 -6.59 -24.18 -4.72
CA ASP A 151 -7.52 -24.93 -5.56
C ASP A 151 -7.70 -26.38 -5.08
N SER A 152 -8.54 -27.12 -5.81
CA SER A 152 -8.76 -28.56 -5.58
C SER A 152 -7.51 -29.45 -5.75
N GLN A 153 -6.46 -28.95 -6.41
CA GLN A 153 -5.17 -29.63 -6.64
C GLN A 153 -4.09 -29.18 -5.64
N GLY A 154 -4.41 -28.29 -4.71
CA GLY A 154 -3.49 -27.71 -3.73
C GLY A 154 -2.58 -26.61 -4.28
N GLN A 155 -2.86 -26.07 -5.47
CA GLN A 155 -2.13 -24.94 -6.05
C GLN A 155 -2.68 -23.60 -5.52
N PRO A 156 -1.83 -22.60 -5.24
CA PRO A 156 -2.29 -21.27 -4.85
C PRO A 156 -3.10 -20.57 -5.96
N GLU A 157 -4.33 -20.18 -5.66
CA GLU A 157 -5.19 -19.35 -6.53
C GLU A 157 -5.22 -17.89 -6.07
N GLY A 158 -4.93 -17.63 -4.79
CA GLY A 158 -4.92 -16.27 -4.25
C GLY A 158 -4.13 -16.17 -2.97
N PHE A 159 -3.85 -14.93 -2.58
CA PHE A 159 -3.11 -14.61 -1.37
C PHE A 159 -3.66 -13.37 -0.66
N VAL A 160 -3.46 -13.33 0.65
CA VAL A 160 -3.76 -12.17 1.50
C VAL A 160 -2.66 -11.96 2.54
N SER A 161 -2.18 -10.73 2.69
CA SER A 161 -1.30 -10.33 3.80
C SER A 161 -2.11 -9.62 4.90
N LEU A 162 -1.78 -9.93 6.15
CA LEU A 162 -2.51 -9.45 7.33
C LEU A 162 -1.54 -8.89 8.36
N ARG A 163 -1.89 -7.73 8.92
CA ARG A 163 -1.18 -7.10 10.03
C ARG A 163 -2.13 -6.83 11.18
N ASP A 164 -1.74 -7.24 12.38
CA ASP A 164 -2.42 -6.82 13.61
C ASP A 164 -2.04 -5.37 13.89
N ILE A 165 -3.04 -4.49 14.01
CA ILE A 165 -2.84 -3.06 14.28
C ILE A 165 -3.24 -2.69 15.71
N GLY A 166 -3.49 -3.68 16.57
CA GLY A 166 -3.96 -3.51 17.94
C GLY A 166 -5.47 -3.33 18.02
N GLY A 167 -6.00 -3.26 19.25
CA GLY A 167 -7.43 -2.97 19.47
C GLY A 167 -8.40 -4.04 18.94
N GLN A 168 -7.94 -5.28 18.74
CA GLN A 168 -8.68 -6.35 18.06
C GLN A 168 -8.97 -6.05 16.57
N GLU A 169 -8.19 -5.18 15.95
CA GLU A 169 -8.29 -4.85 14.54
C GLU A 169 -7.13 -5.49 13.74
N MET A 170 -7.46 -6.03 12.57
CA MET A 170 -6.48 -6.47 11.59
C MET A 170 -6.63 -5.67 10.31
N ARG A 171 -5.51 -5.35 9.68
CA ARG A 171 -5.44 -4.68 8.38
C ARG A 171 -5.01 -5.69 7.31
N ILE A 172 -5.82 -5.79 6.25
CA ILE A 172 -5.39 -6.40 4.99
C ILE A 172 -4.38 -5.46 4.32
N GLY A 173 -3.18 -5.96 4.06
CA GLY A 173 -2.15 -5.24 3.29
C GLY A 173 -2.38 -5.44 1.81
N LEU A 174 -2.14 -6.66 1.33
CA LEU A 174 -2.33 -7.07 -0.06
C LEU A 174 -3.38 -8.18 -0.12
N LEU A 175 -4.25 -8.13 -1.12
CA LEU A 175 -5.21 -9.19 -1.43
C LEU A 175 -5.33 -9.29 -2.95
N ALA A 176 -5.05 -10.46 -3.50
CA ALA A 176 -5.07 -10.69 -4.95
C ALA A 176 -5.21 -12.18 -5.30
N ALA A 177 -5.72 -12.44 -6.50
CA ALA A 177 -5.59 -13.74 -7.17
C ALA A 177 -4.22 -13.85 -7.83
N PHE A 178 -3.71 -15.08 -8.00
CA PHE A 178 -2.54 -15.32 -8.83
C PHE A 178 -2.87 -15.03 -10.30
N PRO A 179 -1.94 -14.44 -11.08
CA PRO A 179 -2.15 -14.25 -12.51
C PRO A 179 -2.48 -15.57 -13.22
N GLY A 180 -3.63 -15.61 -13.91
CA GLY A 180 -4.07 -16.78 -14.66
C GLY A 180 -4.75 -17.88 -13.86
N ALA A 181 -5.01 -17.67 -12.55
CA ALA A 181 -5.92 -18.50 -11.76
C ALA A 181 -7.38 -18.36 -12.22
#